data_AF-A0A081AQ60-F1
#
_entry.id   AF-A0A081AQ60-F1
#
_cell.length_a   1.000
_cell.length_b   1.000
_cell.length_c   1.000
_cell.angle_alpha   90.00
_cell.angle_beta   90.00
_cell.angle_gamma   90.00
#
_symmetry.space_group_name_H-M   'P 1'
#
loop_
_entity.id
_entity.type
_entity.pdbx_description
1 polymer ?
#
loop_
_entity_poly.entity_id
_entity_poly.type
_entity_poly.pdbx_seq_one_letter_code
_entity_poly.pdbx_strand_id
1 'polypeptide(L)'
;MLALAPSSSTAWSFSSIFGGDDDSSSASGNSVVDKSDGSDVEMQQPLLKAADWFLTEEEITASRGGSPRSDMATYSTGNAVKTFTVTKEFFDSVFDDLTTTEVNDRVMLASWNTDLVPFKPDVDPTGAKSNFDVVFGGVVKRGGDVKILGWANKFLFFQDVK
;
A
#
# COMPACT_ATOMS: atom_id res chain seq x y z
N MET A 1 45.49 -2.66 13.48
CA MET A 1 44.08 -2.29 13.66
C MET A 1 43.33 -2.86 12.46
N LEU A 2 42.57 -3.93 12.67
CA LEU A 2 41.97 -4.74 11.61
C LEU A 2 40.63 -4.11 11.22
N ALA A 3 40.50 -3.65 9.97
CA ALA A 3 39.26 -3.07 9.46
C ALA A 3 38.29 -4.21 9.10
N LEU A 4 37.14 -4.28 9.80
CA LEU A 4 36.03 -5.12 9.38
C LEU A 4 35.31 -4.42 8.22
N ALA A 5 35.30 -5.06 7.05
CA ALA A 5 34.45 -4.66 5.95
C ALA A 5 32.97 -4.98 6.29
N PRO A 6 32.00 -4.13 5.93
CA PRO A 6 30.59 -4.46 6.08
C PRO A 6 30.23 -5.62 5.15
N SER A 7 29.65 -6.68 5.70
CA SER A 7 29.05 -7.78 4.93
C SER A 7 27.97 -7.23 4.01
N SER A 8 28.03 -7.59 2.73
CA SER A 8 27.05 -7.26 1.72
C SER A 8 25.64 -7.66 2.18
N SER A 9 24.80 -6.68 2.50
CA SER A 9 23.37 -6.89 2.68
C SER A 9 22.80 -7.36 1.35
N THR A 10 22.19 -8.55 1.33
CA THR A 10 21.48 -9.06 0.16
C THR A 10 20.33 -8.12 -0.16
N ALA A 11 20.49 -7.33 -1.22
CA ALA A 11 19.41 -6.53 -1.77
C ALA A 11 18.31 -7.47 -2.24
N TRP A 12 17.08 -7.18 -1.84
CA TRP A 12 15.90 -7.83 -2.35
C TRP A 12 15.85 -7.57 -3.86
N SER A 13 16.07 -8.60 -4.67
CA SER A 13 16.06 -8.50 -6.13
C SER A 13 14.66 -8.83 -6.64
N PHE A 14 13.98 -7.85 -7.21
CA PHE A 14 12.69 -8.03 -7.90
C PHE A 14 12.84 -8.75 -9.25
N SER A 15 14.07 -9.05 -9.67
CA SER A 15 14.35 -9.78 -10.91
C SER A 15 13.84 -11.21 -10.88
N SER A 16 13.68 -11.84 -9.72
CA SER A 16 13.07 -13.17 -9.62
C SER A 16 11.55 -13.16 -9.82
N ILE A 17 10.89 -12.01 -9.67
CA ILE A 17 9.44 -11.87 -9.88
C ILE A 17 9.11 -11.58 -11.36
N PHE A 18 10.02 -10.97 -12.12
CA PHE A 18 9.79 -10.56 -13.51
C PHE A 18 10.82 -11.11 -14.52
N GLY A 19 11.59 -12.12 -14.13
CA GLY A 19 12.64 -12.72 -14.96
C GLY A 19 12.08 -13.67 -16.00
N GLY A 20 11.55 -13.12 -17.10
CA GLY A 20 11.40 -13.87 -18.34
C GLY A 20 12.74 -13.94 -19.06
N ASP A 21 13.26 -15.15 -19.26
CA ASP A 21 14.48 -15.39 -20.04
C ASP A 21 14.23 -15.04 -21.52
N ASP A 22 14.81 -13.93 -21.97
CA ASP A 22 14.85 -13.54 -23.38
C ASP A 22 15.94 -14.32 -24.13
N ASP A 23 15.64 -15.54 -24.56
CA ASP A 23 16.45 -16.23 -25.57
C ASP A 23 15.95 -15.87 -26.97
N SER A 24 16.68 -14.95 -27.61
CA SER A 24 16.43 -14.51 -28.98
C SER A 24 16.72 -15.62 -30.00
N SER A 25 15.68 -16.12 -30.68
CA SER A 25 15.83 -16.69 -32.03
C SER A 25 14.64 -16.29 -32.92
N SER A 26 14.95 -15.65 -34.05
CA SER A 26 13.98 -15.08 -34.98
C SER A 26 13.45 -16.14 -35.97
N ALA A 27 12.13 -16.34 -36.03
CA ALA A 27 11.37 -16.56 -37.28
C ALA A 27 9.86 -16.73 -37.02
N SER A 28 9.05 -15.90 -37.69
CA SER A 28 7.63 -16.08 -38.09
C SER A 28 6.75 -17.07 -37.31
N GLY A 29 5.72 -16.56 -36.63
CA GLY A 29 4.59 -17.37 -36.18
C GLY A 29 3.71 -16.61 -35.19
N ASN A 30 2.39 -16.75 -35.33
CA ASN A 30 1.32 -16.38 -34.40
C ASN A 30 1.77 -15.82 -33.04
N SER A 31 1.28 -14.65 -32.63
CA SER A 31 1.34 -14.21 -31.24
C SER A 31 0.56 -15.21 -30.37
N VAL A 32 1.26 -16.23 -29.87
CA VAL A 32 0.77 -17.13 -28.85
C VAL A 32 0.64 -16.27 -27.61
N VAL A 33 -0.57 -15.77 -27.39
CA VAL A 33 -0.98 -15.23 -26.10
C VAL A 33 -0.73 -16.35 -25.11
N ASP A 34 0.23 -16.17 -24.21
CA ASP A 34 0.45 -17.07 -23.09
C ASP A 34 -0.85 -17.13 -22.28
N LYS A 35 -1.54 -18.27 -22.39
CA LYS A 35 -2.77 -18.58 -21.68
C LYS A 35 -2.43 -19.60 -20.60
N SER A 36 -1.50 -19.27 -19.71
CA SER A 36 -1.35 -20.04 -18.47
C SER A 36 -2.71 -20.15 -17.79
N ASP A 37 -3.12 -21.38 -17.50
CA ASP A 37 -4.30 -21.71 -16.70
C ASP A 37 -3.96 -21.74 -15.20
N GLY A 38 -2.72 -21.36 -14.85
CA GLY A 38 -2.19 -21.37 -13.48
C GLY A 38 -1.88 -22.77 -12.95
N SER A 39 -1.99 -23.83 -13.76
CA SER A 39 -1.67 -25.20 -13.33
C SER A 39 -0.17 -25.45 -13.14
N ASP A 40 0.66 -24.62 -13.78
CA ASP A 40 2.12 -24.61 -13.68
C ASP A 40 2.63 -23.81 -12.47
N VAL A 41 1.74 -23.08 -11.77
CA VAL A 41 2.09 -22.34 -10.56
C VAL A 41 2.00 -23.28 -9.36
N GLU A 42 3.15 -23.64 -8.80
CA GLU A 42 3.26 -24.34 -7.52
C GLU A 42 2.51 -23.55 -6.43
N MET A 43 1.38 -24.10 -5.97
CA MET A 43 0.52 -23.42 -5.00
C MET A 43 1.19 -23.42 -3.62
N GLN A 44 1.90 -22.34 -3.29
CA GLN A 44 2.47 -22.16 -1.96
C GLN A 44 1.36 -21.88 -0.94
N GLN A 45 1.28 -22.74 0.07
CA GLN A 45 0.44 -22.47 1.23
C GLN A 45 0.95 -21.20 1.93
N PRO A 46 0.07 -20.27 2.30
CA PRO A 46 0.46 -19.07 3.01
C PRO A 46 1.09 -19.44 4.35
N LEU A 47 2.07 -18.64 4.78
CA LEU A 47 2.68 -18.79 6.10
C LEU A 47 1.58 -18.57 7.16
N LEU A 48 1.42 -19.51 8.09
CA LEU A 48 0.34 -19.43 9.08
C LEU A 48 0.80 -18.85 10.43
N LYS A 49 2.11 -18.77 10.66
CA LYS A 49 2.64 -18.25 11.91
C LYS A 49 2.85 -16.75 11.77
N ALA A 50 2.22 -15.98 12.66
CA ALA A 50 2.37 -14.53 12.71
C ALA A 50 3.84 -14.05 12.71
N ALA A 51 4.73 -14.78 13.39
CA ALA A 51 6.16 -14.48 13.43
C ALA A 51 6.85 -14.50 12.06
N ASP A 52 6.26 -15.16 11.06
CA ASP A 52 6.79 -15.22 9.71
C ASP A 52 6.35 -13.99 8.85
N TRP A 53 5.41 -13.18 9.36
CA TRP A 53 4.88 -11.99 8.69
C TRP A 53 5.34 -10.68 9.33
N PHE A 54 5.59 -10.69 10.64
CA PHE A 54 6.01 -9.50 11.38
C PHE A 54 7.51 -9.33 11.38
N LEU A 55 7.97 -8.09 11.19
CA LEU A 55 9.38 -7.76 11.29
C LEU A 55 9.88 -7.97 12.72
N THR A 56 11.07 -8.57 12.86
CA THR A 56 11.75 -8.64 14.16
C THR A 56 12.39 -7.30 14.53
N GLU A 57 12.78 -7.15 15.80
CA GLU A 57 13.50 -5.94 16.24
C GLU A 57 14.84 -5.79 15.52
N GLU A 58 15.51 -6.91 15.23
CA GLU A 58 16.76 -6.95 14.48
C GLU A 58 16.54 -6.47 13.04
N GLU A 59 15.46 -6.92 12.38
CA GLU A 59 15.12 -6.51 11.01
C GLU A 59 14.78 -5.02 10.94
N ILE A 60 13.99 -4.52 11.89
CA ILE A 60 13.69 -3.08 12.02
C ILE A 60 14.98 -2.28 12.24
N THR A 61 15.87 -2.76 13.11
CA THR A 61 17.15 -2.10 13.40
C THR A 61 18.07 -2.09 12.18
N ALA A 62 18.15 -3.22 11.46
CA ALA A 62 18.93 -3.34 10.23
C ALA A 62 18.41 -2.40 9.13
N SER A 63 17.08 -2.28 8.98
CA SER A 63 16.46 -1.36 8.02
C SER A 63 16.82 0.12 8.27
N ARG A 64 17.28 0.46 9.48
CA ARG A 64 17.69 1.80 9.90
C ARG A 64 19.22 1.96 10.02
N GLY A 65 19.99 1.11 9.35
CA GLY A 65 21.46 1.18 9.39
C GLY A 65 22.04 0.86 10.77
N GLY A 66 21.37 -0.01 11.53
CA GLY A 66 21.83 -0.45 12.86
C GLY A 66 21.35 0.42 14.03
N SER A 67 20.53 1.45 13.78
CA SER A 67 19.97 2.27 14.86
C SER A 67 18.70 1.62 15.43
N PRO A 68 18.73 1.14 16.70
CA PRO A 68 17.57 0.49 17.30
C PRO A 68 16.41 1.47 17.51
N ARG A 69 15.19 0.94 17.59
CA ARG A 69 13.97 1.72 17.82
C ARG A 69 13.21 1.16 19.02
N SER A 70 13.61 1.62 20.21
CA SER A 70 13.09 1.13 21.49
C SER A 70 11.69 1.64 21.84
N ASP A 71 11.16 2.61 21.08
CA ASP A 71 9.87 3.25 21.29
C ASP A 71 8.76 2.71 20.38
N MET A 72 9.02 1.61 19.65
CA MET A 72 8.08 1.02 18.68
C MET A 72 7.90 -0.47 18.95
N ALA A 73 6.66 -0.91 19.15
CA ALA A 73 6.34 -2.33 19.23
C ALA A 73 6.37 -2.96 17.83
N THR A 74 6.90 -4.18 17.72
CA THR A 74 6.95 -4.94 16.46
C THR A 74 5.58 -5.50 16.06
N TYR A 75 4.72 -5.75 17.04
CA TYR A 75 3.32 -6.15 16.86
C TYR A 75 2.46 -5.71 18.04
N SER A 76 1.14 -5.73 17.84
CA SER A 76 0.14 -5.57 18.91
C SER A 76 -0.78 -6.80 18.94
N THR A 77 -1.39 -7.08 20.10
CA THR A 77 -2.36 -8.17 20.28
C THR A 77 -3.71 -7.61 20.71
N GLY A 78 -4.79 -8.38 20.49
CA GLY A 78 -6.15 -7.94 20.83
C GLY A 78 -6.77 -6.96 19.83
N ASN A 79 -6.20 -6.83 18.62
CA ASN A 79 -6.74 -5.95 17.59
C ASN A 79 -8.06 -6.52 17.02
N ALA A 80 -9.06 -5.65 16.84
CA ALA A 80 -10.23 -5.95 16.02
C ALA A 80 -9.90 -5.60 14.55
N VAL A 81 -9.78 -6.62 13.70
CA VAL A 81 -9.47 -6.44 12.28
C VAL A 81 -10.73 -6.62 11.45
N LYS A 82 -11.06 -5.62 10.63
CA LYS A 82 -12.13 -5.69 9.63
C LYS A 82 -11.51 -5.81 8.25
N THR A 83 -11.84 -6.89 7.54
CA THR A 83 -11.41 -7.09 6.15
C THR A 83 -12.48 -6.56 5.20
N PHE A 84 -12.02 -5.91 4.13
CA PHE A 84 -12.88 -5.44 3.05
C PHE A 84 -12.55 -6.23 1.80
N THR A 85 -13.51 -6.99 1.30
CA THR A 85 -13.33 -7.82 0.08
C THR A 85 -13.71 -7.04 -1.18
N VAL A 86 -14.41 -5.91 -1.02
CA VAL A 86 -14.82 -5.04 -2.11
C VAL A 86 -14.49 -3.58 -1.81
N THR A 87 -14.11 -2.85 -2.85
CA THR A 87 -13.67 -1.46 -2.78
C THR A 87 -14.74 -0.52 -2.21
N LYS A 88 -16.02 -0.79 -2.48
CA LYS A 88 -17.13 0.02 -1.97
C LYS A 88 -17.16 0.04 -0.44
N GLU A 89 -17.08 -1.12 0.20
CA GLU A 89 -17.17 -1.21 1.66
C GLU A 89 -15.99 -0.51 2.35
N PHE A 90 -14.81 -0.57 1.74
CA PHE A 90 -13.64 0.15 2.21
C PHE A 90 -13.87 1.67 2.19
N PHE A 91 -14.24 2.23 1.04
CA PHE A 91 -14.46 3.68 0.93
C PHE A 91 -15.69 4.15 1.70
N ASP A 92 -16.72 3.32 1.83
CA ASP A 92 -17.87 3.60 2.67
C ASP A 92 -17.45 3.76 4.13
N SER A 93 -16.62 2.84 4.64
CA SER A 93 -16.07 2.88 6.00
C SER A 93 -15.18 4.10 6.21
N VAL A 94 -14.28 4.41 5.28
CA VAL A 94 -13.40 5.59 5.35
C VAL A 94 -14.22 6.87 5.41
N PHE A 95 -15.28 6.99 4.59
CA PHE A 95 -16.16 8.14 4.64
C PHE A 95 -16.87 8.26 6.00
N ASP A 96 -17.39 7.15 6.54
CA ASP A 96 -18.10 7.17 7.83
C ASP A 96 -17.15 7.54 8.98
N ASP A 97 -15.92 7.02 8.99
CA ASP A 97 -14.89 7.38 9.97
C ASP A 97 -14.49 8.87 9.85
N LEU A 98 -14.25 9.35 8.63
CA LEU A 98 -13.84 10.74 8.42
C LEU A 98 -14.96 11.74 8.74
N THR A 99 -16.22 11.40 8.48
CA THR A 99 -17.36 12.30 8.73
C THR A 99 -17.75 12.40 10.20
N THR A 100 -17.34 11.44 11.02
CA THR A 100 -17.60 11.41 12.46
C THR A 100 -16.48 12.05 13.30
N THR A 101 -15.38 12.50 12.68
CA THR A 101 -14.30 13.23 13.36
C THR A 101 -14.79 14.49 14.09
N GLU A 102 -14.19 14.75 15.24
CA GLU A 102 -14.49 15.85 16.14
C GLU A 102 -13.30 16.83 16.30
N VAL A 103 -13.47 17.80 17.18
CA VAL A 103 -12.43 18.79 17.49
C VAL A 103 -11.19 18.10 18.11
N ASN A 104 -10.01 18.49 17.65
CA ASN A 104 -8.71 17.91 18.05
C ASN A 104 -8.42 16.48 17.56
N ASP A 105 -9.31 15.86 16.77
CA ASP A 105 -8.97 14.62 16.08
C ASP A 105 -7.87 14.86 15.05
N ARG A 106 -7.04 13.83 14.84
CA ARG A 106 -5.93 13.87 13.88
C ARG A 106 -6.15 12.82 12.81
N VAL A 107 -6.23 13.27 11.57
CA VAL A 107 -6.30 12.41 10.38
C VAL A 107 -4.97 12.47 9.66
N MET A 108 -4.31 11.30 9.56
CA MET A 108 -3.06 11.13 8.83
C MET A 108 -3.30 10.21 7.63
N LEU A 109 -3.04 10.72 6.43
CA LEU A 109 -3.14 9.95 5.19
C LEU A 109 -1.76 9.84 4.55
N ALA A 110 -1.33 8.63 4.25
CA ALA A 110 -0.21 8.38 3.34
C ALA A 110 -0.76 7.69 2.09
N SER A 111 -0.45 8.22 0.91
CA SER A 111 -1.07 7.76 -0.33
C SER A 111 -0.09 7.79 -1.51
N TRP A 112 -0.22 6.81 -2.40
CA TRP A 112 0.46 6.84 -3.69
C TRP A 112 -0.08 7.97 -4.59
N ASN A 113 -1.41 8.11 -4.64
CA ASN A 113 -2.11 9.19 -5.32
C ASN A 113 -3.41 9.55 -4.56
N THR A 114 -3.94 10.74 -4.81
CA THR A 114 -5.27 11.20 -4.40
C THR A 114 -5.94 11.89 -5.56
N ASP A 115 -7.26 11.75 -5.70
CA ASP A 115 -8.02 12.43 -6.73
C ASP A 115 -9.31 13.04 -6.14
N LEU A 116 -9.88 14.03 -6.82
CA LEU A 116 -11.12 14.70 -6.46
C LEU A 116 -12.33 13.87 -6.91
N VAL A 117 -12.48 12.71 -6.29
CA VAL A 117 -13.56 11.76 -6.55
C VAL A 117 -14.42 11.51 -5.30
N PRO A 118 -15.71 11.17 -5.48
CA PRO A 118 -16.58 10.80 -4.38
C PRO A 118 -16.18 9.46 -3.75
N PHE A 119 -16.17 9.41 -2.42
CA PHE A 119 -16.05 8.18 -1.65
C PHE A 119 -17.27 7.25 -1.81
N LYS A 120 -18.47 7.83 -2.03
CA LYS A 120 -19.75 7.10 -2.14
C LYS A 120 -20.48 7.40 -3.47
N PRO A 121 -19.89 7.07 -4.64
CA PRO A 121 -20.43 7.46 -5.95
C PRO A 121 -21.81 6.88 -6.27
N ASP A 122 -22.18 5.76 -5.67
CA ASP A 122 -23.48 5.10 -5.89
C ASP A 122 -24.66 5.89 -5.30
N VAL A 123 -24.42 6.63 -4.21
CA VAL A 123 -25.45 7.43 -3.53
C VAL A 123 -25.23 8.95 -3.66
N ASP A 124 -24.00 9.39 -3.93
CA ASP A 124 -23.62 10.77 -4.15
C ASP A 124 -22.74 10.91 -5.42
N PRO A 125 -23.32 10.69 -6.61
CA PRO A 125 -22.57 10.60 -7.87
C PRO A 125 -21.91 11.92 -8.28
N THR A 126 -22.40 13.06 -7.77
CA THR A 126 -21.80 14.37 -8.02
C THR A 126 -20.72 14.74 -7.01
N GLY A 127 -20.55 13.94 -5.94
CA GLY A 127 -19.63 14.22 -4.85
C GLY A 127 -20.01 15.42 -3.99
N ALA A 128 -21.27 15.88 -4.02
CA ALA A 128 -21.67 17.07 -3.28
C ALA A 128 -21.39 16.99 -1.76
N LYS A 129 -21.35 15.77 -1.21
CA LYS A 129 -21.05 15.50 0.20
C LYS A 129 -19.85 14.59 0.42
N SER A 130 -19.56 13.73 -0.55
CA SER A 130 -18.60 12.65 -0.45
C SER A 130 -17.35 12.86 -1.29
N ASN A 131 -17.21 13.98 -2.00
CA ASN A 131 -15.95 14.26 -2.71
C ASN A 131 -14.77 14.38 -1.74
N PHE A 132 -13.59 14.00 -2.21
CA PHE A 132 -12.37 13.99 -1.40
C PHE A 132 -12.14 15.30 -0.64
N ASP A 133 -12.14 16.43 -1.35
CA ASP A 133 -11.95 17.76 -0.78
C ASP A 133 -13.07 18.18 0.20
N VAL A 134 -14.31 17.78 -0.08
CA VAL A 134 -15.46 18.04 0.80
C VAL A 134 -15.32 17.29 2.12
N VAL A 135 -14.93 16.02 2.08
CA VAL A 135 -14.78 15.18 3.27
C VAL A 135 -13.63 15.66 4.14
N PHE A 136 -12.43 15.80 3.57
CA PHE A 136 -11.26 16.27 4.31
C PHE A 136 -11.41 17.73 4.76
N GLY A 137 -11.98 18.60 3.91
CA GLY A 137 -12.34 19.96 4.28
C GLY A 137 -13.38 20.00 5.42
N GLY A 138 -14.28 19.02 5.47
CA GLY A 138 -15.23 18.83 6.57
C GLY A 138 -14.53 18.55 7.90
N VAL A 139 -13.50 17.69 7.91
CA VAL A 139 -12.68 17.41 9.10
C VAL A 139 -12.08 18.71 9.65
N VAL A 140 -11.43 19.49 8.78
CA VAL A 140 -10.79 20.76 9.17
C VAL A 140 -11.81 21.76 9.69
N LYS A 141 -12.98 21.87 9.05
CA LYS A 141 -14.07 22.77 9.49
C LYS A 141 -14.60 22.42 10.88
N ARG A 142 -14.57 21.15 11.27
CA ARG A 142 -14.96 20.68 12.63
C ARG A 142 -13.87 20.91 13.68
N GLY A 143 -12.69 21.40 13.29
CA GLY A 143 -11.56 21.63 14.19
C GLY A 143 -10.63 20.43 14.34
N GLY A 144 -10.72 19.44 13.44
CA GLY A 144 -9.74 18.36 13.32
C GLY A 144 -8.50 18.82 12.53
N ASP A 145 -7.38 18.12 12.73
CA ASP A 145 -6.13 18.32 12.00
C ASP A 145 -5.95 17.24 10.92
N VAL A 146 -5.69 17.67 9.68
CA VAL A 146 -5.47 16.77 8.54
C VAL A 146 -4.03 16.91 8.07
N LYS A 147 -3.31 15.79 7.95
CA LYS A 147 -1.95 15.70 7.40
C LYS A 147 -1.92 14.65 6.29
N ILE A 148 -1.51 15.06 5.10
CA ILE A 148 -1.45 14.17 3.93
C ILE A 148 -0.01 14.10 3.43
N LEU A 149 0.54 12.89 3.35
CA LEU A 149 1.82 12.57 2.73
C LEU A 149 1.55 11.83 1.42
N GLY A 150 1.45 12.59 0.33
CA GLY A 150 1.29 12.05 -1.02
C GLY A 150 2.64 11.82 -1.70
N TRP A 151 2.75 10.73 -2.46
CA TRP A 151 3.91 10.52 -3.33
C TRP A 151 3.92 11.53 -4.49
N ALA A 152 5.05 12.22 -4.69
CA ALA A 152 5.23 13.18 -5.76
C ALA A 152 5.49 12.49 -7.11
N ASN A 153 4.45 11.93 -7.73
CA ASN A 153 4.58 11.26 -9.03
C ASN A 153 4.58 12.26 -10.18
N LYS A 154 5.63 12.20 -11.03
CA LYS A 154 5.78 13.06 -12.21
C LYS A 154 4.92 12.66 -13.42
N PHE A 155 4.24 11.49 -13.38
CA PHE A 155 3.61 10.88 -14.56
C PHE A 155 2.14 10.47 -14.37
N LEU A 156 1.45 11.00 -13.36
CA LEU A 156 0.06 10.62 -13.06
C LEU A 156 -0.85 10.65 -14.29
N PHE A 157 -0.75 11.71 -15.11
CA PHE A 157 -1.57 11.89 -16.33
C PHE A 157 -1.38 10.83 -17.44
N PHE A 158 -0.33 9.99 -17.38
CA PHE A 158 -0.13 8.89 -18.32
C PHE A 158 -0.64 7.55 -17.80
N GLN A 159 -0.90 7.44 -16.50
CA GLN A 159 -1.40 6.23 -15.84
C GLN A 159 -2.92 6.21 -15.74
N ASP A 160 -3.53 7.40 -15.66
CA ASP A 160 -4.98 7.55 -15.76
C ASP A 160 -5.38 7.36 -17.23
N VAL A 161 -5.64 6.09 -17.60
CA VAL A 161 -6.13 5.73 -18.93
C VAL A 161 -7.45 6.47 -19.18
N LYS A 162 -7.48 7.27 -20.24
CA LYS A 162 -8.69 7.97 -20.70
C LYS A 162 -9.77 7.02 -21.20
#